data_AF-A0A9Q1BLS2-F1
#
_entry.id   AF-A0A9Q1BLS2-F1
#
_cell.length_a   1.000
_cell.length_b   1.000
_cell.length_c   1.000
_cell.angle_alpha   90.00
_cell.angle_beta   90.00
_cell.angle_gamma   90.00
#
_symmetry.space_group_name_H-M   'P 1'
#
loop_
_entity.id
_entity.type
_entity.pdbx_description
1 polymer ?
#
loop_
_entity_poly.entity_id
_entity_poly.type
_entity_poly.pdbx_seq_one_letter_code
_entity_poly.pdbx_strand_id
1 'polypeptide(L)' 'MRRHQVLTGAVNPGDCCFAVGYIDGVPFTAYASGCDIVILASNFERVQIIPGDKHGNIQVGCIDCSAENGKVW' A
#
# COMPACT_ATOMS: atom_id res chain seq x y z
N MET A 1 22.66 -12.80 -3.40
CA MET A 1 22.13 -12.75 -2.02
C MET A 1 20.61 -12.59 -2.10
N ARG A 2 19.81 -13.47 -1.49
CA ARG A 2 18.36 -13.26 -1.40
C ARG A 2 18.12 -12.18 -0.34
N ARG A 3 17.75 -10.97 -0.79
CA ARG A 3 17.31 -9.89 0.08
C ARG A 3 15.98 -10.34 0.70
N HIS A 4 16.04 -10.88 1.91
CA HIS A 4 14.85 -10.97 2.75
C HIS A 4 14.52 -9.52 3.11
N GLN A 5 13.61 -8.93 2.36
CA GLN A 5 13.12 -7.60 2.65
C GLN A 5 12.26 -7.75 3.91
N VAL A 6 12.75 -7.23 5.03
CA VAL A 6 11.92 -7.07 6.22
C VAL A 6 11.02 -5.87 5.93
N LEU A 7 9.84 -6.14 5.38
CA LEU A 7 8.77 -5.15 5.29
C LEU A 7 8.27 -4.91 6.72
N THR A 8 8.68 -3.81 7.33
CA THR A 8 8.10 -3.36 8.60
C THR A 8 6.67 -2.90 8.32
N GLY A 9 5.70 -3.76 8.60
CA GLY A 9 4.26 -3.54 8.34
C GLY A 9 3.65 -4.73 7.61
N ALA A 10 3.09 -5.70 8.34
CA ALA A 10 2.32 -6.77 7.73
C ALA A 10 1.03 -6.19 7.14
N VAL A 11 0.57 -6.77 6.03
CA VAL A 11 -0.76 -6.45 5.48
C VAL A 11 -1.80 -6.75 6.56
N ASN A 12 -2.75 -5.83 6.75
CA ASN A 12 -3.88 -6.03 7.65
C ASN A 12 -4.66 -7.31 7.28
N PRO A 13 -5.24 -8.02 8.26
CA PRO A 13 -6.10 -9.15 7.97
C PRO A 13 -7.45 -8.67 7.39
N GLY A 14 -8.00 -9.43 6.45
CA GLY A 14 -9.31 -9.16 5.84
C GLY A 14 -9.27 -9.19 4.32
N ASP A 15 -10.43 -8.94 3.71
CA ASP A 15 -10.56 -8.82 2.26
C ASP A 15 -10.18 -7.40 1.81
N CYS A 16 -9.65 -7.28 0.59
CA CYS A 16 -9.30 -5.99 -0.03
C CYS A 16 -8.28 -5.14 0.78
N CYS A 17 -7.39 -5.75 1.56
CA CYS A 17 -6.35 -5.02 2.31
C CYS A 17 -5.15 -4.59 1.44
N PHE A 18 -5.19 -4.87 0.13
CA PHE A 18 -4.25 -4.37 -0.86
C PHE A 18 -4.94 -4.19 -2.22
N ALA A 19 -4.38 -3.32 -3.05
CA ALA A 19 -4.78 -3.15 -4.43
C ALA A 19 -3.57 -2.82 -5.32
N VAL A 20 -3.72 -3.09 -6.62
CA VAL A 20 -2.74 -2.74 -7.65
C VAL A 20 -3.29 -1.58 -8.46
N GLY A 21 -2.58 -0.46 -8.44
CA GLY A 21 -2.90 0.70 -9.27
C GLY A 21 -1.89 0.89 -10.39
N TYR A 22 -2.22 1.82 -11.29
CA TYR A 22 -1.34 2.20 -12.39
C TYR A 22 -1.23 3.72 -12.51
N ILE A 23 -0.03 4.18 -12.87
CA ILE A 23 0.26 5.55 -13.32
C ILE A 23 1.03 5.42 -14.61
N ASP A 24 0.52 6.00 -15.70
CA ASP A 24 1.16 5.95 -17.02
C ASP A 24 1.54 4.51 -17.46
N GLY A 25 0.68 3.53 -17.13
CA GLY A 25 0.90 2.11 -17.42
C GLY A 25 1.93 1.41 -16.52
N VAL A 26 2.54 2.10 -15.56
CA VAL A 26 3.45 1.52 -14.58
C VAL A 26 2.68 1.07 -13.33
N PRO A 27 2.75 -0.22 -12.93
CA PRO A 27 2.01 -0.70 -11.78
C PRO A 27 2.69 -0.32 -10.46
N PHE A 28 1.87 -0.11 -9.44
CA PHE A 28 2.28 -0.02 -8.04
C PHE A 28 1.33 -0.85 -7.16
N THR A 29 1.79 -1.24 -5.98
CA THR A 29 0.96 -1.94 -4.98
C THR A 29 0.75 -1.05 -3.78
N ALA A 30 -0.50 -0.81 -3.39
CA ALA A 30 -0.85 -0.18 -2.13
C ALA A 30 -1.40 -1.24 -1.17
N TYR A 31 -1.01 -1.21 0.10
CA TYR A 31 -1.57 -2.11 1.12
C TYR A 31 -1.71 -1.44 2.48
N ALA A 32 -2.67 -1.94 3.27
CA ALA A 32 -2.99 -1.44 4.58
C ALA A 32 -2.10 -2.11 5.63
N SER A 33 -1.47 -1.32 6.49
CA SER A 33 -0.62 -1.80 7.59
C SER A 33 -0.97 -1.02 8.86
N GLY A 34 -1.78 -1.60 9.73
CA GLY A 34 -2.40 -0.89 10.84
C GLY A 34 -3.26 0.28 10.33
N CYS A 35 -2.92 1.49 10.75
CA CYS A 35 -3.55 2.73 10.30
C CYS A 35 -2.88 3.36 9.07
N ASP A 36 -1.77 2.79 8.59
CA ASP A 36 -0.98 3.35 7.50
C ASP A 36 -1.33 2.69 6.16
N ILE A 37 -1.10 3.43 5.08
CA ILE A 37 -1.10 2.90 3.72
C ILE A 37 0.34 2.88 3.21
N VAL A 38 0.83 1.71 2.80
CA VAL A 38 2.18 1.54 2.25
C VAL A 38 2.10 1.36 0.74
N ILE A 39 2.90 2.13 0.00
CA ILE A 39 2.97 2.08 -1.45
C ILE A 39 4.33 1.50 -1.87
N LEU A 40 4.27 0.43 -2.66
CA LEU A 40 5.42 -0.26 -3.25
C LEU A 40 5.44 -0.04 -4.76
N ALA A 41 6.64 0.12 -5.32
CA ALA A 41 6.87 0.05 -6.75
C ALA A 41 6.64 -1.38 -7.27
N SER A 42 6.60 -1.54 -8.60
CA SER A 42 6.42 -2.83 -9.28
C SER A 42 7.48 -3.90 -8.91
N ASN A 43 8.63 -3.48 -8.40
CA ASN A 43 9.70 -4.34 -7.91
C ASN A 43 9.64 -4.59 -6.38
N PHE A 44 8.52 -4.23 -5.74
CA PHE A 44 8.30 -4.30 -4.29
C PHE A 44 9.23 -3.42 -3.43
N GLU A 45 9.95 -2.47 -4.03
CA GLU A 45 10.64 -1.43 -3.27
C GLU A 45 9.63 -0.43 -2.71
N ARG A 46 9.78 -0.08 -1.43
CA ARG A 46 8.89 0.88 -0.77
C ARG A 46 9.14 2.28 -1.29
N VAL A 47 8.11 2.90 -1.86
CA VAL A 47 8.15 4.25 -2.41
C VAL A 47 7.66 5.26 -1.38
N GLN A 48 6.55 4.98 -0.70
CA GLN A 48 5.90 5.91 0.21
C GLN A 48 5.16 5.18 1.34
N ILE A 49 4.99 5.88 2.47
CA ILE A 49 4.02 5.53 3.51
C ILE A 49 3.13 6.77 3.70
N ILE A 50 1.81 6.58 3.69
CA ILE A 50 0.83 7.58 4.10
C ILE A 50 0.47 7.25 5.55
N PRO A 51 0.92 8.05 6.53
CA PRO A 51 0.68 7.74 7.94
C PRO A 51 -0.77 8.03 8.33
N GLY A 52 -1.34 7.15 9.16
CA GLY A 52 -2.68 7.30 9.74
C GLY A 52 -2.75 8.22 10.96
N ASP A 53 -1.63 8.78 11.41
CA ASP A 53 -1.52 9.59 12.62
C ASP A 53 -2.43 10.83 12.60
N LYS A 54 -2.52 11.49 11.45
CA LYS A 54 -3.42 12.63 11.20
C LYS A 54 -4.88 12.23 11.01
N HIS A 55 -5.16 10.93 10.95
CA HIS A 55 -6.49 10.35 10.75
C HIS A 55 -6.98 9.60 12.00
N GLY A 56 -6.41 9.91 13.17
CA GLY A 56 -6.83 9.33 14.46
C GLY A 56 -6.29 7.94 14.72
N ASN A 57 -5.30 7.48 13.96
CA ASN A 57 -4.75 6.12 14.02
C ASN A 57 -5.84 5.03 13.84
N ILE A 58 -6.88 5.34 13.06
CA ILE A 58 -7.92 4.36 12.74
C ILE A 58 -7.34 3.34 11.76
N GLN A 59 -7.52 2.06 12.04
CA GLN A 59 -7.06 0.98 11.17
C GLN A 59 -7.70 1.08 9.79
N VAL A 60 -6.89 0.96 8.74
CA VAL A 60 -7.38 0.92 7.36
C VAL A 60 -7.95 -0.48 7.08
N GLY A 61 -9.24 -0.55 6.81
CA GLY A 61 -9.96 -1.82 6.62
C GLY A 61 -9.87 -2.38 5.20
N CYS A 62 -9.87 -1.51 4.20
CA CYS A 62 -9.75 -1.88 2.79
C CYS A 62 -9.07 -0.76 2.00
N ILE A 63 -8.53 -1.12 0.83
CA ILE A 63 -7.90 -0.22 -0.13
C ILE A 63 -8.38 -0.58 -1.53
N ASP A 64 -8.59 0.43 -2.36
CA ASP A 64 -8.72 0.29 -3.81
C ASP A 64 -7.76 1.23 -4.55
N CYS A 65 -7.43 0.90 -5.79
CA CYS A 65 -6.52 1.69 -6.61
C CYS A 65 -7.06 1.90 -8.02
N SER A 66 -6.85 3.10 -8.56
CA SER A 66 -7.20 3.37 -9.95
C SER A 66 -6.32 2.58 -10.91
N ALA A 67 -6.97 2.03 -11.93
CA ALA A 67 -6.31 1.36 -13.05
C ALA A 67 -5.60 2.33 -14.03
N GLU A 68 -5.71 3.66 -13.85
CA GLU A 68 -5.22 4.61 -14.86
C GLU A 68 -4.48 5.83 -14.28
N ASN A 69 -4.92 6.38 -13.14
CA ASN A 69 -4.52 7.73 -12.72
C ASN A 69 -3.78 7.80 -11.37
N GLY A 70 -3.39 6.66 -10.80
CA GLY A 70 -2.61 6.63 -9.57
C GLY A 70 -3.36 6.91 -8.27
N LYS A 71 -4.68 7.08 -8.31
CA LYS A 71 -5.46 7.31 -7.08
C LYS A 71 -5.52 6.06 -6.22
N VAL A 72 -5.44 6.26 -4.91
CA VAL A 72 -5.64 5.25 -3.86
C VAL A 72 -6.84 5.70 -3.03
N TRP A 73 -7.76 4.78 -2.78
CA TRP A 73 -8.98 4.97 -1.98
C TRP A 73 -8.97 4.05 -0.77
#